data_AF-A0A354TIZ6-F1
#
_entry.id   AF-A0A354TIZ6-F1
#
_cell.length_a   1.000
_cell.length_b   1.000
_cell.length_c   1.000
_cell.angle_alpha   90.00
_cell.angle_beta   90.00
_cell.angle_gamma   90.00
#
_symmetry.space_group_name_H-M   'P 1'
#
loop_
_entity.id
_entity.type
_entity.pdbx_description
1 polymer ?
#
loop_
_entity_poly.entity_id
_entity_poly.type
_entity_poly.pdbx_seq_one_letter_code
_entity_poly.pdbx_strand_id
1 'polypeptide(L)' 'MKLSPISRQDLIKRLRGLGWEGPVSGRKHQHMIKGPVQLTIPNPHGGKDIGVNLLKLVLDEAGISRQEWLKR' A
#
# COMPACT_ATOMS: atom_id res chain seq x y z
N MET A 1 -14.74 11.56 2.91
CA MET A 1 -14.59 10.33 2.10
C MET A 1 -14.20 9.14 2.98
N LYS A 2 -14.70 7.93 2.69
CA LYS A 2 -14.39 6.69 3.43
C LYS A 2 -13.29 5.88 2.72
N LEU A 3 -12.47 5.15 3.49
CA LEU A 3 -11.58 4.15 2.91
C LEU A 3 -12.43 2.96 2.46
N SER A 4 -12.17 2.46 1.26
CA SER A 4 -12.76 1.24 0.70
C SER A 4 -11.68 0.18 0.56
N PRO A 5 -12.03 -1.11 0.52
CA PRO A 5 -11.13 -2.14 0.04
C PRO A 5 -10.53 -1.75 -1.30
N ILE A 6 -9.28 -2.16 -1.54
CA ILE A 6 -8.55 -1.83 -2.76
C ILE A 6 -7.78 -3.06 -3.23
N SER A 7 -7.73 -3.27 -4.55
CA SER A 7 -6.91 -4.32 -5.10
C SER A 7 -5.43 -4.09 -4.77
N ARG A 8 -4.66 -5.16 -4.65
CA ARG A 8 -3.20 -5.06 -4.46
C ARG A 8 -2.53 -4.25 -5.56
N GLN A 9 -3.00 -4.38 -6.80
CA GLN A 9 -2.48 -3.66 -7.96
C GLN A 9 -2.74 -2.15 -7.83
N ASP A 10 -3.95 -1.76 -7.43
CA ASP A 10 -4.29 -0.35 -7.23
C ASP A 10 -3.56 0.26 -6.04
N LEU A 11 -3.32 -0.50 -4.96
CA LEU A 11 -2.45 -0.05 -3.86
C LEU A 11 -1.06 0.32 -4.40
N ILE A 12 -0.43 -0.59 -5.15
CA ILE A 12 0.90 -0.36 -5.74
C ILE A 12 0.88 0.85 -6.67
N LYS A 13 -0.12 0.97 -7.55
CA LYS A 13 -0.24 2.07 -8.51
C LYS A 13 -0.33 3.43 -7.79
N ARG A 14 -1.13 3.51 -6.73
CA ARG A 14 -1.28 4.77 -5.96
C ARG A 14 -0.04 5.11 -5.15
N LEU A 15 0.60 4.11 -4.52
CA LEU A 15 1.86 4.32 -3.83
C LEU A 15 2.94 4.86 -4.79
N ARG A 16 3.01 4.36 -6.03
CA ARG A 16 3.88 4.96 -7.06
C ARG A 16 3.58 6.43 -7.33
N GLY A 17 2.30 6.80 -7.40
CA GLY A 17 1.89 8.20 -7.53
C GLY A 17 2.33 9.09 -6.36
N LEU A 18 2.49 8.50 -5.16
CA LEU A 18 2.99 9.17 -3.95
C LEU A 18 4.53 9.13 -3.83
N GLY A 19 5.23 8.71 -4.88
CA GLY A 19 6.70 8.66 -4.93
C GLY A 19 7.31 7.42 -4.30
N TRP A 20 6.57 6.31 -4.18
CA TRP A 20 7.13 5.02 -3.80
C TRP A 20 7.63 4.23 -5.00
N GLU A 21 8.74 3.53 -4.84
CA GLU A 21 9.38 2.69 -5.84
C GLU A 21 9.13 1.20 -5.58
N GLY A 22 9.27 0.37 -6.62
CA GLY A 22 9.02 -1.07 -6.57
C GLY A 22 7.69 -1.49 -7.23
N PRO A 23 7.13 -2.68 -6.90
CA PRO A 23 7.56 -3.57 -5.83
C PRO A 23 8.90 -4.26 -6.12
N VAL A 24 9.75 -4.36 -5.11
CA VAL A 24 10.95 -5.20 -5.11
C VAL A 24 10.58 -6.60 -4.61
N SER A 25 11.02 -7.62 -5.34
CA SER A 25 10.74 -9.02 -5.01
C SER A 25 11.52 -9.46 -3.76
N GLY A 26 10.80 -9.68 -2.66
CA GLY A 26 11.32 -10.37 -1.48
C GLY A 26 11.03 -11.87 -1.51
N ARG A 27 11.68 -12.64 -0.64
CA ARG A 27 11.48 -14.11 -0.55
C ARG A 27 10.07 -14.53 -0.12
N LYS A 28 9.33 -13.69 0.61
CA LYS A 28 7.97 -13.98 1.11
C LYS A 28 6.95 -12.93 0.65
N HIS A 29 7.22 -11.65 0.93
CA HIS A 29 6.37 -10.52 0.55
C HIS A 29 7.18 -9.55 -0.31
N GLN A 30 6.51 -8.95 -1.30
CA GLN A 30 7.09 -7.82 -2.01
C GLN A 30 7.07 -6.57 -1.11
N HIS A 31 8.01 -5.66 -1.34
CA HIS A 31 8.07 -4.40 -0.61
C HIS A 31 8.20 -3.22 -1.58
N MET A 32 7.76 -2.04 -1.15
CA MET A 32 7.98 -0.77 -1.83
C MET A 32 8.95 0.09 -1.01
N ILE A 33 9.69 0.97 -1.67
CA ILE A 33 10.75 1.77 -1.05
C ILE A 33 10.48 3.24 -1.32
N LYS A 34 10.70 4.11 -0.32
CA LYS A 34 10.69 5.56 -0.48
C LYS A 34 11.81 6.15 0.38
N GLY A 35 12.94 6.46 -0.25
CA GLY A 35 14.16 6.86 0.47
C GLY A 35 14.61 5.75 1.44
N PRO A 36 14.76 6.03 2.74
CA PRO A 36 15.16 5.03 3.73
C PRO A 36 14.01 4.13 4.21
N VAL A 37 12.76 4.41 3.81
CA VAL A 37 11.58 3.70 4.30
C VAL A 37 11.25 2.53 3.37
N GLN A 38 11.05 1.35 3.95
CA GLN A 38 10.57 0.16 3.25
C GLN A 38 9.19 -0.21 3.78
N LEU A 39 8.23 -0.38 2.86
CA LEU A 39 6.85 -0.74 3.15
C LEU A 39 6.55 -2.14 2.63
N THR A 40 6.16 -3.05 3.53
CA THR A 40 5.78 -4.40 3.11
C THR A 40 4.41 -4.40 2.44
N ILE A 41 4.30 -4.94 1.24
CA ILE A 41 3.03 -5.09 0.53
C ILE A 41 2.42 -6.44 0.89
N PRO A 42 1.27 -6.47 1.58
CA PRO A 42 0.61 -7.73 1.91
C PRO A 42 0.14 -8.43 0.63
N ASN A 43 0.34 -9.74 0.58
CA ASN A 43 -0.34 -10.58 -0.40
C ASN A 43 -1.69 -10.99 0.20
N PRO A 44 -2.81 -10.76 -0.50
CA PRO A 44 -4.09 -11.20 0.01
C PRO A 44 -4.15 -12.74 -0.05
N HIS A 45 -4.28 -13.38 1.12
CA HIS A 45 -4.43 -14.83 1.23
C HIS A 45 -5.87 -15.21 0.84
N GLY A 46 -6.11 -15.51 -0.43
CA GLY A 46 -7.42 -15.96 -0.95
C GLY A 46 -8.41 -14.86 -1.35
N GLY A 47 -8.15 -13.59 -1.00
CA GLY A 47 -8.92 -12.43 -1.47
C GLY A 47 -8.25 -11.72 -2.66
N LYS A 48 -9.02 -10.95 -3.44
CA LYS A 48 -8.44 -10.04 -4.46
C LYS A 48 -8.06 -8.67 -3.87
N ASP A 49 -8.74 -8.28 -2.79
CA ASP A 49 -8.67 -6.95 -2.21
C ASP A 49 -8.03 -6.93 -0.81
N ILE A 50 -7.34 -5.83 -0.55
CA ILE A 50 -6.83 -5.45 0.77
C ILE A 50 -7.97 -4.78 1.52
N GLY A 51 -8.44 -5.43 2.59
CA GLY A 51 -9.48 -4.90 3.46
C GLY A 51 -9.08 -3.58 4.11
N VAL A 52 -10.07 -2.77 4.50
CA VAL A 52 -9.86 -1.41 5.05
C VAL A 52 -8.93 -1.39 6.28
N ASN A 53 -8.99 -2.42 7.14
CA ASN A 53 -8.13 -2.48 8.32
C ASN A 53 -6.66 -2.68 7.94
N LEU A 54 -6.38 -3.59 7.01
CA LEU A 54 -5.02 -3.81 6.53
C LEU A 54 -4.50 -2.61 5.74
N LEU A 55 -5.37 -1.98 4.94
CA LEU A 55 -5.03 -0.74 4.24
C LEU A 55 -4.65 0.37 5.24
N LYS A 56 -5.38 0.53 6.35
CA LYS A 56 -5.03 1.53 7.37
C LYS A 56 -3.65 1.29 7.96
N LEU A 57 -3.30 0.05 8.29
CA LEU A 57 -1.98 -0.31 8.83
C LEU A 57 -0.86 0.02 7.84
N VAL A 58 -1.07 -0.32 6.55
CA VAL A 58 -0.12 -0.01 5.48
C VAL A 58 0.07 1.50 5.32
N LEU A 59 -1.01 2.29 5.39
CA LEU A 59 -0.92 3.75 5.27
C LEU A 59 -0.22 4.38 6.48
N ASP A 60 -0.45 3.85 7.68
CA ASP A 60 0.19 4.32 8.91
C ASP A 60 1.71 4.05 8.90
N GLU A 61 2.12 2.84 8.51
CA GLU A 61 3.54 2.48 8.31
C GLU A 61 4.20 3.32 7.22
N ALA A 62 3.44 3.68 6.18
CA ALA A 62 3.89 4.55 5.10
C ALA A 62 3.91 6.05 5.47
N GLY A 63 3.39 6.44 6.64
CA GLY A 63 3.21 7.83 7.04
C GLY A 63 2.23 8.62 6.15
N ILE A 64 1.34 7.93 5.42
CA ILE A 64 0.38 8.54 4.49
C ILE A 64 -0.92 8.81 5.24
N SER A 65 -1.29 10.09 5.34
CA SER A 65 -2.56 10.43 5.97
C SER A 65 -3.75 9.94 5.14
N ARG A 66 -4.86 9.64 5.80
CA ARG A 66 -6.12 9.32 5.10
C ARG A 66 -6.55 10.41 4.13
N GLN A 67 -6.30 11.68 4.47
CA GLN A 67 -6.64 12.81 3.60
C GLN A 67 -5.79 12.80 2.34
N GLU A 68 -4.48 12.61 2.48
CA GLU A 68 -3.54 12.46 1.37
C GLU A 68 -3.91 11.28 0.48
N TRP A 69 -4.22 10.12 1.06
CA TRP A 69 -4.65 8.94 0.30
C TRP A 69 -5.93 9.13 -0.51
N LEU A 70 -6.84 9.98 -0.01
CA LEU A 70 -8.13 10.25 -0.65
C LEU A 70 -8.08 11.43 -1.62
N LYS A 71 -7.01 12.23 -1.57
CA LYS A 71 -6.69 13.19 -2.64
C LYS A 71 -6.30 12.37 -3.87
N ARG A 72 -7.08 12.53 -4.93
CA ARG A 72 -6.80 11.94 -6.24
C ARG A 72 -6.00 12.92 -7.08
#